data_AF-A0A2J8P073-F1
#
_entry.id   AF-A0A2J8P073-F1
#
_cell.length_a   1.000
_cell.length_b   1.000
_cell.length_c   1.000
_cell.angle_alpha   90.00
_cell.angle_beta   90.00
_cell.angle_gamma   90.00
#
_symmetry.space_group_name_H-M   'P 1'
#
loop_
_entity.id
_entity.type
_entity.pdbx_description
1 polymer ?
#
loop_
_entity_poly.entity_id
_entity_poly.type
_entity_poly.pdbx_seq_one_letter_code
_entity_poly.pdbx_strand_id
1 'polypeptide(L)' 'EPVYFAEKVMSLGRNWHRPCLRCQRCHKTLTAGSHAEV' A
#
# COMPACT_ATOMS: atom_id res chain seq x y z
N GLU A 1 0.54 4.25 -14.07
CA GLU A 1 -0.56 3.33 -14.44
C GLU A 1 -1.72 3.50 -13.45
N PRO A 2 -2.99 3.38 -13.88
CA PRO A 2 -4.15 3.49 -13.00
C PRO A 2 -4.21 2.32 -12.00
N VAL A 3 -4.71 2.59 -10.78
CA VAL A 3 -4.98 1.55 -9.76
C VAL A 3 -6.37 0.98 -10.03
N TYR A 4 -6.43 -0.24 -10.57
CA TYR A 4 -7.71 -0.93 -10.80
C TYR A 4 -8.31 -1.45 -9.49
N PHE A 5 -9.63 -1.61 -9.46
CA PHE A 5 -10.37 -2.02 -8.26
C PHE A 5 -9.86 -3.32 -7.65
N ALA A 6 -9.39 -4.26 -8.48
CA ALA A 6 -8.82 -5.55 -8.04
C ALA A 6 -7.46 -5.41 -7.30
N GLU A 7 -6.70 -4.37 -7.61
CA GLU A 7 -5.34 -4.14 -7.09
C GLU A 7 -5.28 -3.00 -6.05
N LYS A 8 -6.42 -2.32 -5.86
CA LYS A 8 -6.57 -1.17 -4.98
C LYS A 8 -6.43 -1.59 -3.52
N VAL A 9 -5.38 -1.11 -2.87
CA VAL A 9 -5.25 -1.15 -1.41
C VAL A 9 -5.26 0.27 -0.86
N MET A 10 -6.05 0.50 0.18
CA MET A 10 -6.07 1.77 0.91
C MET A 10 -5.06 1.70 2.05
N SER A 11 -4.14 2.65 2.08
CA SER A 11 -3.18 2.81 3.18
C SER A 11 -2.68 4.26 3.21
N LEU A 12 -2.41 4.78 4.40
CA LEU A 12 -2.01 6.18 4.64
C LEU A 12 -3.01 7.18 4.01
N GLY A 13 -4.31 6.85 4.01
CA GLY A 13 -5.37 7.68 3.40
C GLY A 13 -5.31 7.79 1.86
N ARG A 14 -4.50 6.97 1.19
CA ARG A 14 -4.34 6.97 -0.28
C ARG A 14 -4.52 5.56 -0.87
N ASN A 15 -4.79 5.52 -2.17
CA ASN A 15 -4.89 4.28 -2.93
C ASN A 15 -3.53 3.91 -3.50
N TRP A 16 -3.13 2.65 -3.31
CA TRP A 16 -1.88 2.10 -3.80
C TRP A 16 -2.16 0.81 -4.57
N HIS A 17 -1.23 0.44 -5.45
CA HIS A 17 -1.14 -0.93 -5.93
C HIS A 17 -0.52 -1.82 -4.84
N ARG A 18 -0.92 -3.09 -4.79
CA ARG A 18 -0.30 -4.12 -3.92
C ARG A 18 1.24 -4.12 -3.93
N PRO A 19 1.94 -4.15 -5.08
CA PRO A 19 3.41 -4.12 -5.10
C PRO A 19 4.01 -2.73 -4.80
N CYS A 20 3.23 -1.65 -4.98
CA CYS A 20 3.69 -0.29 -4.72
C CYS A 20 3.65 0.07 -3.23
N LEU A 21 2.76 -0.57 -2.47
CA LEU A 21 2.69 -0.41 -1.03
C LEU A 21 3.84 -1.17 -0.35
N ARG A 22 5.04 -0.57 -0.37
CA ARG A 22 6.28 -1.14 0.19
C ARG A 22 7.02 -0.14 1.07
N CYS A 23 7.68 -0.65 2.10
CA CYS A 23 8.51 0.14 3.00
C CYS A 23 9.77 0.64 2.29
N GLN A 24 10.04 1.95 2.29
CA GLN A 24 11.27 2.50 1.72
C GLN A 24 12.54 2.14 2.52
N ARG A 25 12.40 1.84 3.82
CA ARG A 25 13.56 1.50 4.68
C ARG A 25 13.94 0.02 4.62
N CYS A 26 12.94 -0.83 4.45
CA CYS A 26 13.03 -2.27 4.63
C CYS A 26 12.60 -3.07 3.40
N HIS A 27 12.10 -2.39 2.37
CA HIS A 27 11.72 -2.91 1.04
C HIS A 27 10.66 -4.02 1.07
N LYS A 28 10.08 -4.28 2.24
CA LYS A 28 9.03 -5.27 2.44
C LYS A 28 7.71 -4.73 1.93
N THR A 29 6.94 -5.57 1.25
CA THR A 29 5.54 -5.27 0.93
C THR A 29 4.76 -5.10 2.22
N LEU A 30 4.06 -3.99 2.33
CA LEU A 30 3.27 -3.64 3.49
C LEU A 30 1.85 -4.16 3.29
N THR A 31 1.29 -4.76 4.33
CA THR A 31 -0.11 -5.14 4.34
C THR A 31 -0.94 -3.91 4.70
N ALA A 32 -1.99 -3.64 3.92
CA ALA A 32 -2.97 -2.61 4.24
C ALA A 32 -3.57 -2.90 5.64
N GLY A 33 -3.54 -1.90 6.52
CA GLY A 33 -4.03 -2.00 7.90
C GLY A 33 -3.04 -2.55 8.94
N SER A 34 -1.82 -2.97 8.57
CA SER A 34 -0.80 -3.44 9.53
C SER A 34 0.29 -2.42 9.87
N HIS A 35 0.37 -1.29 9.15
CA HIS A 35 1.27 -0.20 9.53
C HIS A 35 0.52 0.77 10.43
N ALA A 36 1.19 1.32 11.43
CA ALA A 36 0.64 2.34 12.30
C ALA A 36 0.24 3.55 11.46
N GLU A 37 -1.00 3.56 10.99
CA GLU A 37 -1.64 4.70 10.34
C GLU A 37 -2.10 5.61 11.49
N VAL A 38 -1.14 6.34 12.08
CA VAL A 38 -1.40 7.39 13.08
C VAL A 38 -1.72 8.71 12.40
#